data_AF-A0A318EPW4-F1
#
_entry.id   AF-A0A318EPW4-F1
#
_cell.length_a   1.000
_cell.length_b   1.000
_cell.length_c   1.000
_cell.angle_alpha   90.00
_cell.angle_beta   90.00
_cell.angle_gamma   90.00
#
_symmetry.space_group_name_H-M   'P 1'
#
loop_
_entity.id
_entity.type
_entity.pdbx_description
1 polymer ?
#
loop_
_entity_poly.entity_id
_entity_poly.type
_entity_poly.pdbx_seq_one_letter_code
_entity_poly.pdbx_strand_id
1 'polypeptide(L)'
;MAKGDKEFQWRMEGMLFALKIAKQDGVEALENDIRSRNILKAPMRFSPEELESFYKLMSGRIYNNILTIAYAVLHDTFGFRKERLKRFKKVFDEKTMCIADLTRFGNHYVTFTDYAREANEKYNLGIDIDLVSATQDINDETMGKRAKIDAIGELFKEQGYSDAAEFLRTYEFTKLN
;
A
#
# COMPACT_ATOMS: atom_id res chain seq x y z
N MET A 1 -20.50 39.32 -5.93
CA MET A 1 -21.47 38.39 -5.32
C MET A 1 -21.27 36.91 -5.71
N ALA A 2 -20.57 36.57 -6.81
CA ALA A 2 -20.49 35.18 -7.30
C ALA A 2 -19.49 34.22 -6.61
N LYS A 3 -18.56 34.70 -5.77
CA LYS A 3 -17.49 33.87 -5.17
C LYS A 3 -17.91 33.19 -3.86
N GLY A 4 -18.61 33.92 -2.98
CA GLY A 4 -19.09 33.38 -1.70
C GLY A 4 -20.20 32.34 -1.85
N ASP A 5 -21.04 32.49 -2.89
CA ASP A 5 -22.12 31.53 -3.18
C ASP A 5 -21.55 30.18 -3.67
N LYS A 6 -20.56 30.20 -4.56
CA LYS A 6 -19.86 28.98 -5.01
C LYS A 6 -19.14 28.25 -3.87
N GLU A 7 -18.48 28.99 -2.99
CA GLU A 7 -17.80 28.41 -1.84
C GLU A 7 -18.78 27.73 -0.89
N PHE A 8 -19.94 28.35 -0.64
CA PHE A 8 -21.02 27.75 0.13
C PHE A 8 -21.54 26.46 -0.51
N GLN A 9 -21.78 26.46 -1.83
CA GLN A 9 -22.23 25.27 -2.56
C GLN A 9 -21.22 24.11 -2.43
N TRP A 10 -19.92 24.38 -2.65
CA TRP A 10 -18.89 23.33 -2.53
C TRP A 10 -18.77 22.75 -1.12
N ARG A 11 -18.92 23.58 -0.08
CA ARG A 11 -18.95 23.11 1.31
C ARG A 11 -20.17 22.24 1.57
N MET A 12 -21.33 22.62 1.03
CA MET A 12 -22.58 21.84 1.16
C MET A 12 -22.49 20.50 0.45
N GLU A 13 -22.00 20.48 -0.80
CA GLU A 13 -21.74 19.25 -1.56
C GLU A 13 -20.81 18.31 -0.79
N GLY A 14 -19.74 18.83 -0.19
CA GLY A 14 -18.82 18.04 0.63
C GLY A 14 -19.48 17.44 1.87
N MET A 15 -20.31 18.20 2.58
CA MET A 15 -21.06 17.70 3.74
C MET A 15 -22.07 16.60 3.33
N LEU A 16 -22.77 16.78 2.21
CA LEU A 16 -23.71 15.78 1.69
C LEU A 16 -23.00 14.49 1.26
N PHE A 17 -21.83 14.61 0.62
CA PHE A 17 -20.99 13.49 0.24
C PHE A 17 -20.49 12.71 1.47
N ALA A 18 -19.95 13.41 2.47
CA ALA A 18 -19.50 12.79 3.71
C ALA A 18 -20.64 12.05 4.43
N LEU A 19 -21.82 12.69 4.51
CA LEU A 19 -23.02 12.09 5.10
C LEU A 19 -23.47 10.85 4.34
N LYS A 20 -23.34 10.84 3.00
CA LYS A 20 -23.68 9.69 2.16
C LYS A 20 -22.79 8.49 2.49
N ILE A 21 -21.46 8.66 2.49
CA ILE A 21 -20.52 7.57 2.83
C ILE A 21 -20.79 7.06 4.25
N ALA A 22 -20.87 7.96 5.23
CA ALA A 22 -21.09 7.57 6.62
C ALA A 22 -22.38 6.77 6.83
N LYS A 23 -23.45 7.07 6.07
CA LYS A 23 -24.71 6.34 6.12
C LYS A 23 -24.69 5.00 5.37
N GLN A 24 -23.92 4.90 4.29
CA GLN A 24 -23.89 3.69 3.44
C GLN A 24 -22.88 2.66 3.95
N ASP A 25 -21.66 3.12 4.25
CA ASP A 25 -20.49 2.27 4.48
C ASP A 25 -19.89 2.45 5.89
N GLY A 26 -20.46 3.35 6.69
CA GLY A 26 -20.04 3.62 8.06
C GLY A 26 -18.97 4.72 8.19
N VAL A 27 -18.68 5.08 9.43
CA VAL A 27 -17.74 6.19 9.75
C VAL A 27 -16.30 5.81 9.39
N GLU A 28 -15.90 4.56 9.60
CA GLU A 28 -14.56 4.06 9.22
C GLU A 28 -14.30 4.19 7.71
N ALA A 29 -15.32 3.92 6.88
CA ALA A 29 -15.21 4.10 5.43
C ALA A 29 -15.02 5.57 5.05
N LEU A 30 -15.70 6.49 5.74
CA LEU A 30 -15.50 7.94 5.56
C LEU A 30 -14.08 8.37 5.97
N GLU A 31 -13.56 7.87 7.08
CA GLU A 31 -12.18 8.16 7.53
C GLU A 31 -11.15 7.70 6.50
N ASN A 32 -11.33 6.50 5.94
CA ASN A 32 -10.46 5.95 4.91
C ASN A 32 -10.54 6.75 3.59
N ASP A 33 -11.72 7.19 3.17
CA ASP A 33 -11.88 8.05 1.98
C ASP A 33 -11.23 9.42 2.18
N ILE A 34 -11.40 10.05 3.35
CA ILE A 34 -10.74 11.32 3.72
C ILE A 34 -9.21 11.16 3.68
N ARG A 35 -8.68 10.09 4.29
CA ARG A 35 -7.23 9.80 4.29
C ARG A 35 -6.72 9.67 2.85
N SER A 36 -7.36 8.82 2.05
CA SER A 36 -6.98 8.54 0.66
C SER A 36 -7.00 9.79 -0.22
N ARG A 37 -8.06 10.60 -0.14
CA ARG A 37 -8.17 11.85 -0.90
C ARG A 37 -7.17 12.91 -0.44
N ASN A 38 -6.82 12.97 0.84
CA ASN A 38 -5.81 13.89 1.33
C ASN A 38 -4.40 13.55 0.81
N ILE A 39 -4.08 12.25 0.67
CA ILE A 39 -2.82 11.77 0.08
C ILE A 39 -2.79 12.05 -1.42
N LEU A 40 -3.84 11.63 -2.14
CA LEU A 40 -3.91 11.75 -3.61
C LEU A 40 -4.21 13.17 -4.09
N LYS A 41 -4.55 14.09 -3.18
CA LYS A 41 -5.10 15.42 -3.48
C LYS A 41 -6.26 15.34 -4.49
N ALA A 42 -7.09 14.32 -4.34
CA ALA A 42 -8.10 13.98 -5.34
C ALA A 42 -9.45 14.70 -5.08
N PRO A 43 -10.05 15.33 -6.10
CA PRO A 43 -11.37 15.96 -6.00
C PRO A 43 -12.49 14.98 -5.59
N MET A 44 -13.49 15.48 -4.86
CA MET A 44 -14.68 14.72 -4.46
C MET A 44 -15.52 14.19 -5.63
N ARG A 45 -15.38 14.78 -6.82
CA ARG A 45 -16.11 14.34 -8.02
C ARG A 45 -15.77 12.92 -8.44
N PHE A 46 -14.60 12.40 -8.03
CA PHE A 46 -14.17 11.06 -8.38
C PHE A 46 -14.84 10.03 -7.47
N SER A 47 -15.50 9.05 -8.08
CA SER A 47 -16.01 7.89 -7.37
C SER A 47 -14.85 7.07 -6.77
N PRO A 48 -15.12 6.21 -5.76
CA PRO A 48 -14.10 5.29 -5.24
C PRO A 48 -13.43 4.45 -6.32
N GLU A 49 -14.20 3.96 -7.31
CA GLU A 49 -13.70 3.17 -8.43
C GLU A 49 -12.80 4.00 -9.36
N GLU A 50 -13.16 5.25 -9.61
CA GLU A 50 -12.35 6.18 -10.39
C GLU A 50 -11.03 6.52 -9.67
N LEU A 51 -11.07 6.67 -8.34
CA LEU A 51 -9.87 6.86 -7.53
C LEU A 51 -8.97 5.63 -7.54
N GLU A 52 -9.53 4.43 -7.43
CA GLU A 52 -8.76 3.18 -7.49
C GLU A 52 -8.10 3.00 -8.88
N SER A 53 -8.85 3.26 -9.95
CA SER A 53 -8.34 3.24 -11.32
C SER A 53 -7.23 4.27 -11.51
N PHE A 54 -7.42 5.49 -10.99
CA PHE A 54 -6.39 6.53 -11.00
C PHE A 54 -5.14 6.12 -10.22
N TYR A 55 -5.30 5.50 -9.05
CA TYR A 55 -4.19 4.99 -8.24
C TYR A 55 -3.39 3.94 -9.01
N LYS A 56 -4.05 2.95 -9.63
CA LYS A 56 -3.40 1.92 -10.47
C LYS A 56 -2.66 2.53 -11.66
N LEU A 57 -3.27 3.51 -12.31
CA LEU A 57 -2.65 4.22 -13.42
C LEU A 57 -1.40 5.00 -12.96
N MET A 58 -1.49 5.69 -11.84
CA MET A 58 -0.40 6.48 -11.28
C MET A 58 0.75 5.61 -10.80
N SER A 59 0.48 4.54 -10.04
CA SER A 59 1.51 3.60 -9.57
C SER A 59 2.24 2.94 -10.73
N GLY A 60 1.50 2.48 -11.76
CA GLY A 60 2.08 1.94 -12.98
C GLY A 60 2.97 2.94 -13.72
N ARG A 61 2.56 4.21 -13.80
CA ARG A 61 3.37 5.27 -14.43
C ARG A 61 4.63 5.59 -13.64
N ILE A 62 4.52 5.73 -12.31
CA ILE A 62 5.66 6.02 -11.44
C ILE A 62 6.69 4.90 -11.55
N TYR A 63 6.27 3.64 -11.45
CA TYR A 63 7.14 2.49 -11.59
C TYR A 63 7.87 2.48 -12.95
N ASN A 64 7.13 2.66 -14.06
CA ASN A 64 7.75 2.65 -15.39
C ASN A 64 8.72 3.81 -15.58
N ASN A 65 8.37 5.02 -15.13
CA ASN A 65 9.23 6.19 -15.24
C ASN A 65 10.54 6.02 -14.44
N ILE A 66 10.46 5.54 -13.20
CA ILE A 66 11.64 5.28 -12.36
C ILE A 66 12.51 4.21 -13.03
N LEU A 67 11.91 3.11 -13.49
CA LEU A 67 12.64 2.03 -14.17
C LEU A 67 13.35 2.52 -15.44
N THR A 68 12.69 3.36 -16.24
CA THR A 68 13.28 3.96 -17.46
C THR A 68 14.50 4.82 -17.14
N ILE A 69 14.41 5.69 -16.12
CA ILE A 69 15.53 6.55 -15.73
C ILE A 69 16.66 5.71 -15.10
N ALA A 70 16.33 4.75 -14.24
CA ALA A 70 17.32 3.84 -13.67
C ALA A 70 18.07 3.04 -14.75
N TYR A 71 17.34 2.54 -15.76
CA TYR A 71 17.93 1.90 -16.94
C TYR A 71 18.90 2.84 -17.66
N ALA A 72 18.49 4.09 -17.93
CA ALA A 72 19.30 5.04 -18.67
C ALA A 72 20.61 5.33 -17.91
N VAL A 73 20.54 5.58 -16.61
CA VAL A 73 21.71 5.78 -15.75
C VAL A 73 22.62 4.55 -15.76
N LEU A 74 22.07 3.34 -15.61
CA LEU A 74 22.85 2.10 -15.63
C LEU A 74 23.53 1.87 -16.98
N HIS A 75 22.85 2.19 -18.09
CA HIS A 75 23.39 2.02 -19.44
C HIS A 75 24.46 3.06 -19.78
N ASP A 76 24.15 4.34 -19.54
CA ASP A 76 24.94 5.47 -20.01
C ASP A 76 26.12 5.77 -19.09
N THR A 77 25.93 5.65 -17.77
CA THR A 77 26.97 5.95 -16.77
C THR A 77 27.75 4.71 -16.36
N PHE A 78 27.07 3.59 -16.11
CA PHE A 78 27.71 2.38 -15.58
C PHE A 78 28.00 1.32 -16.66
N GLY A 79 27.67 1.60 -17.92
CA GLY A 79 28.00 0.74 -19.06
C GLY A 79 27.23 -0.57 -19.08
N PHE A 80 26.10 -0.68 -18.36
CA PHE A 80 25.30 -1.91 -18.37
C PHE A 80 24.73 -2.12 -19.77
N ARG A 81 24.73 -3.39 -20.19
CA ARG A 81 24.18 -3.84 -21.48
C ARG A 81 23.10 -4.88 -21.24
N LYS A 82 22.51 -5.38 -22.31
CA LYS A 82 21.32 -6.27 -22.34
C LYS A 82 21.22 -7.25 -21.15
N GLU A 83 22.20 -8.13 -20.94
CA GLU A 83 22.10 -9.17 -19.90
C GLU A 83 22.14 -8.60 -18.47
N ARG A 84 22.96 -7.58 -18.22
CA ARG A 84 23.00 -6.92 -16.91
C ARG A 84 21.72 -6.13 -16.64
N LEU A 85 21.16 -5.48 -17.67
CA LEU A 85 19.91 -4.73 -17.56
C LEU A 85 18.70 -5.65 -17.34
N LYS A 86 18.66 -6.80 -18.03
CA LYS A 86 17.65 -7.83 -17.77
C LYS A 86 17.72 -8.36 -16.35
N ARG A 87 18.94 -8.65 -15.87
CA ARG A 87 19.14 -9.10 -14.48
C ARG A 87 18.73 -8.02 -13.47
N PHE A 88 19.11 -6.77 -13.72
CA PHE A 88 18.68 -5.64 -12.89
C PHE A 88 17.16 -5.56 -12.81
N LYS A 89 16.46 -5.55 -13.95
CA LYS A 89 14.98 -5.50 -13.97
C LYS A 89 14.37 -6.66 -13.19
N LYS A 90 14.84 -7.89 -13.41
CA LYS A 90 14.34 -9.07 -12.70
C LYS A 90 14.48 -8.90 -11.18
N VAL A 91 15.65 -8.52 -10.69
CA VAL A 91 15.90 -8.34 -9.25
C VAL A 91 15.14 -7.13 -8.68
N PHE A 92 14.99 -6.06 -9.47
CA PHE A 92 14.20 -4.90 -9.08
C PHE A 92 12.72 -5.27 -8.88
N ASP A 93 12.17 -6.07 -9.79
CA ASP A 93 10.80 -6.57 -9.71
C ASP A 93 10.61 -7.49 -8.51
N GLU A 94 11.53 -8.45 -8.30
CA GLU A 94 11.53 -9.35 -7.14
C GLU A 94 11.59 -8.57 -5.82
N LYS A 95 12.49 -7.58 -5.70
CA LYS A 95 12.58 -6.76 -4.49
C LYS A 95 11.33 -5.92 -4.25
N THR A 96 10.73 -5.38 -5.31
CA THR A 96 9.46 -4.63 -5.20
C THR A 96 8.34 -5.54 -4.72
N MET A 97 8.26 -6.79 -5.22
CA MET A 97 7.30 -7.78 -4.75
C MET A 97 7.54 -8.19 -3.29
N CYS A 98 8.80 -8.39 -2.86
CA CYS A 98 9.10 -8.76 -1.48
C CYS A 98 8.68 -7.69 -0.45
N ILE A 99 8.58 -6.42 -0.85
CA ILE A 99 8.08 -5.34 0.01
C ILE A 99 6.54 -5.40 0.12
N ALA A 100 5.86 -5.93 -0.90
CA ALA A 100 4.41 -6.14 -0.87
C ALA A 100 4.02 -7.48 -0.21
N ASP A 101 4.92 -8.47 -0.20
CA ASP A 101 4.65 -9.80 0.34
C ASP A 101 4.79 -9.86 1.87
N LEU A 102 3.82 -10.51 2.50
CA LEU A 102 3.82 -10.78 3.93
C LEU A 102 4.34 -12.19 4.24
N THR A 103 5.03 -12.31 5.37
CA THR A 103 5.41 -13.57 6.01
C THR A 103 4.17 -14.39 6.38
N ARG A 104 4.36 -15.67 6.71
CA ARG A 104 3.27 -16.55 7.15
C ARG A 104 2.49 -16.01 8.36
N PHE A 105 3.10 -15.13 9.15
CA PHE A 105 2.51 -14.47 10.32
C PHE A 105 2.01 -13.04 10.05
N GLY A 106 2.06 -12.57 8.80
CA GLY A 106 1.54 -11.25 8.43
C GLY A 106 2.47 -10.07 8.67
N ASN A 107 3.75 -10.33 8.95
CA ASN A 107 4.79 -9.30 9.00
C ASN A 107 5.50 -9.17 7.65
N HIS A 108 6.08 -8.01 7.34
CA HIS A 108 6.93 -7.82 6.15
C HIS A 108 8.24 -8.59 6.24
N TYR A 109 8.74 -9.10 5.10
CA TYR A 109 10.11 -9.62 5.02
C TYR A 109 11.16 -8.51 5.05
N VAL A 110 10.85 -7.40 4.36
CA VAL A 110 11.65 -6.18 4.29
C VAL A 110 10.72 -5.02 3.98
N THR A 111 11.02 -3.87 4.54
CA THR A 111 10.25 -2.64 4.35
C THR A 111 10.99 -1.66 3.44
N PHE A 112 10.28 -0.68 2.87
CA PHE A 112 10.98 0.41 2.18
C PHE A 112 11.89 1.19 3.15
N THR A 113 11.45 1.31 4.40
CA THR A 113 12.20 1.95 5.50
C THR A 113 13.53 1.23 5.78
N ASP A 114 13.57 -0.10 5.73
CA ASP A 114 14.80 -0.87 5.93
C ASP A 114 15.83 -0.55 4.84
N TYR A 115 15.41 -0.52 3.57
CA TYR A 115 16.28 -0.14 2.47
C TYR A 115 16.73 1.32 2.55
N ALA A 116 15.84 2.25 2.92
CA ALA A 116 16.17 3.65 3.07
C ALA A 116 17.19 3.90 4.19
N ARG A 117 17.01 3.24 5.36
CA ARG A 117 17.97 3.29 6.47
C ARG A 117 19.32 2.73 6.05
N GLU A 118 19.36 1.53 5.47
CA GLU A 118 20.60 0.91 5.02
C GLU A 118 21.35 1.83 4.04
N ALA A 119 20.64 2.39 3.06
CA ALA A 119 21.21 3.29 2.07
C ALA A 119 21.78 4.57 2.68
N ASN A 120 21.06 5.18 3.62
CA ASN A 120 21.52 6.39 4.29
C ASN A 120 22.68 6.12 5.26
N GLU A 121 22.59 5.06 6.07
CA GLU A 121 23.63 4.70 7.04
C GLU A 121 24.94 4.32 6.37
N LYS A 122 24.89 3.55 5.28
CA LYS A 122 26.11 3.08 4.60
C LYS A 122 26.68 4.08 3.60
N TYR A 123 25.83 4.82 2.91
CA TYR A 123 26.24 5.60 1.73
C TYR A 123 25.79 7.05 1.76
N ASN A 124 25.05 7.49 2.77
CA ASN A 124 24.55 8.86 2.94
C ASN A 124 23.80 9.37 1.69
N LEU A 125 22.88 8.54 1.16
CA LEU A 125 22.13 8.87 -0.06
C LEU A 125 21.05 9.94 0.13
N GLY A 126 20.74 10.33 1.36
CA GLY A 126 19.77 11.38 1.66
C GLY A 126 18.32 11.02 1.32
N ILE A 127 17.97 9.72 1.39
CA ILE A 127 16.60 9.25 1.18
C ILE A 127 15.72 9.71 2.35
N ASP A 128 14.58 10.34 2.05
CA ASP A 128 13.61 10.77 3.05
C ASP A 128 12.89 9.56 3.66
N ILE A 129 13.25 9.22 4.89
CA ILE A 129 12.72 8.04 5.59
C ILE A 129 11.24 8.25 5.97
N ASP A 130 10.85 9.46 6.37
CA ASP A 130 9.51 9.75 6.85
C ASP A 130 8.49 9.67 5.71
N LEU A 131 8.87 10.15 4.51
CA LEU A 131 8.04 10.03 3.32
C LEU A 131 7.86 8.57 2.89
N VAL A 132 8.94 7.79 3.01
CA VAL A 132 8.95 6.38 2.63
C VAL A 132 8.12 5.53 3.61
N SER A 133 8.21 5.79 4.91
CA SER A 133 7.41 5.07 5.91
C SER A 133 5.93 5.36 5.78
N ALA A 134 5.54 6.63 5.56
CA ALA A 134 4.15 7.01 5.38
C ALA A 134 3.47 6.23 4.24
N THR A 135 4.19 6.03 3.13
CA THR A 135 3.67 5.27 1.97
C THR A 135 3.40 3.81 2.34
N GLN A 136 4.23 3.21 3.18
CA GLN A 136 4.06 1.83 3.60
C GLN A 136 2.90 1.69 4.60
N ASP A 137 2.81 2.59 5.57
CA ASP A 137 1.74 2.59 6.59
C ASP A 137 0.36 2.65 5.93
N ILE A 138 0.21 3.49 4.89
CA ILE A 138 -1.04 3.60 4.10
C ILE A 138 -1.40 2.27 3.43
N ASN A 139 -0.41 1.59 2.85
CA ASN A 139 -0.64 0.31 2.17
C ASN A 139 -1.03 -0.80 3.16
N ASP A 140 -0.37 -0.83 4.31
CA ASP A 140 -0.61 -1.83 5.36
C ASP A 140 -1.98 -1.66 6.03
N GLU A 141 -2.37 -0.42 6.34
CA GLU A 141 -3.71 -0.10 6.86
C GLU A 141 -4.81 -0.51 5.89
N THR A 142 -4.61 -0.28 4.59
CA THR A 142 -5.61 -0.59 3.55
C THR A 142 -5.75 -2.10 3.32
N MET A 143 -4.66 -2.85 3.38
CA MET A 143 -4.67 -4.30 3.10
C MET A 143 -5.13 -5.12 4.31
N GLY A 144 -4.99 -4.57 5.52
CA GLY A 144 -5.22 -5.27 6.78
C GLY A 144 -4.14 -6.32 7.07
N LYS A 145 -3.87 -6.60 8.35
CA LYS A 145 -2.92 -7.67 8.73
C LYS A 145 -3.54 -9.03 8.41
N ARG A 146 -2.85 -9.82 7.57
CA ARG A 146 -3.27 -11.16 7.16
C ARG A 146 -2.18 -12.16 7.49
N ALA A 147 -2.54 -13.30 8.06
CA ALA A 147 -1.62 -14.38 8.37
C ALA A 147 -2.21 -15.71 7.89
N LYS A 148 -1.34 -16.68 7.57
CA LYS A 148 -1.78 -18.01 7.18
C LYS A 148 -2.38 -18.70 8.41
N ILE A 149 -3.63 -19.13 8.32
CA ILE A 149 -4.36 -19.78 9.42
C ILE A 149 -3.59 -21.00 9.92
N ASP A 150 -3.03 -21.81 9.02
CA ASP A 150 -2.18 -22.96 9.38
C ASP A 150 -0.98 -22.56 10.24
N ALA A 151 -0.31 -21.45 9.90
CA ALA A 151 0.84 -20.97 10.66
C ALA A 151 0.44 -20.50 12.06
N ILE A 152 -0.73 -19.89 12.21
CA ILE A 152 -1.30 -19.55 13.52
C ILE A 152 -1.64 -20.83 14.30
N GLY A 153 -2.25 -21.82 13.65
CA GLY A 153 -2.61 -23.09 14.25
C GLY A 153 -1.40 -23.91 14.72
N GLU A 154 -0.29 -23.90 13.97
CA GLU A 154 0.99 -24.46 14.41
C GLU A 154 1.54 -23.74 15.64
N LEU A 155 1.58 -22.40 15.59
CA LEU A 155 2.06 -21.58 16.71
C LEU A 155 1.25 -21.86 17.99
N PHE A 156 -0.07 -21.94 17.89
CA PHE A 156 -0.93 -22.24 19.03
C PHE A 156 -0.64 -23.63 19.62
N LYS A 157 -0.41 -24.65 18.79
CA LYS A 157 0.01 -25.97 19.28
C LYS A 157 1.36 -25.91 19.99
N GLU A 158 2.35 -25.25 19.40
CA GLU A 158 3.70 -25.10 19.97
C GLU A 158 3.67 -24.40 21.33
N GLN A 159 2.76 -23.44 21.51
CA GLN A 159 2.59 -22.69 22.77
C GLN A 159 1.61 -23.35 23.76
N GLY A 160 1.09 -24.54 23.46
CA GLY A 160 0.21 -25.29 24.36
C GLY A 160 -1.29 -24.96 24.26
N TYR A 161 -1.70 -24.09 23.34
CA TYR A 161 -3.10 -23.72 23.06
C TYR A 161 -3.73 -24.62 21.99
N SER A 162 -3.72 -25.93 22.22
CA SER A 162 -4.15 -26.92 21.22
C SER A 162 -5.65 -26.85 20.89
N ASP A 163 -6.46 -26.45 21.88
CA ASP A 163 -7.88 -26.17 21.77
C ASP A 163 -8.17 -24.99 20.82
N ALA A 164 -7.43 -23.89 20.94
CA ALA A 164 -7.53 -22.75 20.04
C ALA A 164 -7.09 -23.12 18.60
N ALA A 165 -6.05 -23.95 18.46
CA ALA A 165 -5.61 -24.44 17.16
C ALA A 165 -6.65 -25.32 16.47
N GLU A 166 -7.41 -26.11 17.24
CA GLU A 166 -8.50 -26.94 16.75
C GLU A 166 -9.73 -26.09 16.39
N PHE A 167 -10.08 -25.12 17.23
CA PHE A 167 -11.14 -24.16 16.95
C PHE A 167 -10.92 -23.43 15.60
N LEU A 168 -9.70 -22.95 15.34
CA LEU A 168 -9.36 -22.29 14.07
C LEU A 168 -9.58 -23.20 12.84
N ARG A 169 -9.25 -24.49 12.94
CA ARG A 169 -9.47 -25.48 11.86
C ARG A 169 -10.95 -25.81 11.66
N THR A 170 -11.74 -25.80 12.74
CA THR A 170 -13.16 -26.19 12.68
C THR A 170 -14.04 -25.06 12.14
N TYR A 171 -13.64 -23.79 12.34
CA TYR A 171 -14.35 -22.61 11.85
C TYR A 171 -14.31 -22.48 10.31
N GLU A 172 -13.36 -23.14 9.64
CA GLU A 172 -13.17 -23.09 8.18
C GLU A 172 -14.34 -23.68 7.37
N PHE A 173 -15.24 -24.46 7.99
CA PHE A 173 -16.35 -25.14 7.29
C PHE A 173 -17.73 -24.49 7.42
N THR A 174 -17.91 -23.42 8.22
CA THR A 174 -19.26 -22.89 8.51
C THR A 174 -19.65 -21.62 7.76
N LYS A 175 -18.77 -21.01 6.94
CA LYS A 175 -19.04 -19.72 6.29
C LYS A 175 -18.66 -19.63 4.79
N LEU A 176 -18.77 -20.73 4.06
CA LEU A 176 -18.80 -20.71 2.59
C LEU A 176 -19.96 -21.59 2.10
N ASN A 177 -21.19 -21.12 2.33
CA ASN A 177 -22.39 -21.45 1.56
C ASN A 177 -23.17 -20.15 1.35
#